data_AF-A0AAU7UKH7-F1
#
_entry.id   AF-A0AAU7UKH7-F1
#
_cell.length_a   1.000
_cell.length_b   1.000
_cell.length_c   1.000
_cell.angle_alpha   90.00
_cell.angle_beta   90.00
_cell.angle_gamma   90.00
#
_symmetry.space_group_name_H-M   'P 1'
#
loop_
_entity.id
_entity.type
_entity.pdbx_description
1 polymer ?
#
loop_
_entity_poly.entity_id
_entity_poly.type
_entity_poly.pdbx_seq_one_letter_code
_entity_poly.pdbx_strand_id
1 'polypeptide(L)' 'MMSAEREQFAELMTSHQDVLWISNEGAGVLPEIGGQVSGEPDGRFVLAVDGEAIALTGPHGQSYEVL' A
#
# COMPACT_ATOMS: atom_id res chain seq x y z
N MET A 1 -11.50 9.04 6.21
CA MET A 1 -11.03 8.67 7.55
C MET A 1 -10.66 7.20 7.49
N MET A 2 -9.42 6.85 7.83
CA MET A 2 -9.03 5.44 7.93
C MET A 2 -9.86 4.80 9.06
N SER A 3 -10.28 3.54 8.89
CA SER A 3 -10.84 2.81 10.04
C SER A 3 -9.70 2.54 11.01
N ALA A 4 -9.92 2.73 12.31
CA ALA A 4 -8.96 2.35 13.35
C ALA A 4 -8.52 0.89 13.24
N GLU A 5 -9.38 0.02 12.70
CA GLU A 5 -9.07 -1.40 12.46
C GLU A 5 -7.99 -1.59 11.39
N ARG A 6 -7.97 -0.75 10.35
CA ARG A 6 -6.96 -0.83 9.28
C ARG A 6 -5.60 -0.36 9.78
N GLU A 7 -5.59 0.68 10.60
CA GLU A 7 -4.38 1.24 11.20
C GLU A 7 -3.74 0.21 12.12
N GLN A 8 -4.52 -0.34 13.06
CA GLN A 8 -4.08 -1.41 13.96
C GLN A 8 -3.58 -2.65 13.20
N PHE A 9 -4.22 -3.01 12.09
CA PHE A 9 -3.75 -4.11 11.26
C PHE A 9 -2.39 -3.83 10.62
N ALA A 10 -2.19 -2.63 10.05
CA ALA A 10 -0.91 -2.24 9.44
C ALA A 10 0.22 -2.18 10.49
N GLU A 11 -0.06 -1.64 11.68
CA GLU A 11 0.88 -1.66 12.81
C GLU A 11 1.23 -3.08 13.26
N LEU A 12 0.23 -3.96 13.36
CA LEU A 12 0.46 -5.36 13.73
C LEU A 12 1.36 -6.06 12.70
N MET A 13 1.05 -5.94 11.41
CA MET A 13 1.82 -6.58 10.35
C MET A 13 3.26 -6.08 10.29
N THR A 14 3.47 -4.76 10.40
CA THR A 14 4.81 -4.15 10.39
C THR A 14 5.63 -4.40 11.67
N SER A 15 4.98 -4.82 12.77
CA SER A 15 5.68 -5.21 14.01
C SER A 15 6.42 -6.56 13.91
N HIS A 16 6.07 -7.40 12.93
CA HIS A 16 6.66 -8.72 12.76
C HIS A 16 8.00 -8.67 11.99
N GLN A 17 9.12 -8.75 12.71
CA GLN A 17 10.47 -8.70 12.11
C GLN A 17 10.82 -9.90 11.20
N ASP A 18 10.12 -11.02 11.36
CA ASP A 18 10.36 -12.27 10.61
C ASP A 18 9.36 -12.48 9.46
N VAL A 19 8.53 -11.48 9.15
CA VAL A 19 7.51 -11.54 8.10
C VAL A 19 7.74 -10.42 7.11
N LEU A 20 7.79 -10.76 5.82
CA LEU A 20 7.72 -9.78 4.75
C LEU A 20 6.25 -9.54 4.41
N TRP A 21 5.73 -8.37 4.74
CA TRP A 21 4.35 -8.03 4.43
C TRP A 21 4.27 -7.29 3.10
N ILE A 22 3.44 -7.81 2.20
CA ILE A 22 3.13 -7.18 0.91
C ILE A 22 1.68 -6.74 0.91
N SER A 23 1.42 -5.46 0.63
CA SER A 23 0.08 -4.90 0.45
C SER A 23 -0.10 -4.37 -0.96
N ASN A 24 -1.27 -4.59 -1.57
CA ASN A 24 -1.62 -4.08 -2.90
C ASN A 24 -3.04 -3.51 -2.88
N GLU A 25 -3.14 -2.22 -2.56
CA GLU A 25 -4.39 -1.60 -2.10
C GLU A 25 -4.65 -0.29 -2.87
N GLY A 26 -5.89 0.19 -2.89
CA GLY A 26 -6.14 1.57 -3.33
C GLY A 26 -5.49 2.57 -2.34
N ALA A 27 -5.00 3.71 -2.83
CA ALA A 27 -4.25 4.68 -1.99
C ALA A 27 -5.00 5.18 -0.74
N GLY A 28 -6.33 5.14 -0.74
CA GLY A 28 -7.15 5.51 0.43
C GLY A 28 -7.34 4.40 1.47
N VAL A 29 -6.90 3.16 1.21
CA VAL A 29 -7.06 2.04 2.15
C VAL A 29 -6.04 2.13 3.28
N LEU A 30 -4.78 2.39 2.93
CA LEU A 30 -3.66 2.63 3.83
C LEU A 30 -3.08 4.03 3.52
N PRO A 31 -3.64 5.12 4.09
CA PRO A 31 -3.29 6.48 3.70
C PRO A 31 -1.82 6.86 3.92
N GLU A 32 -1.14 6.28 4.91
CA GLU A 32 0.29 6.50 5.13
C GLU A 32 1.16 5.94 4.00
N ILE A 33 0.76 4.80 3.43
CA ILE A 33 1.41 4.19 2.27
C ILE A 33 1.00 4.94 0.99
N GLY A 34 -0.29 5.20 0.82
CA GLY A 34 -0.81 5.91 -0.34
C GLY A 34 -0.23 7.33 -0.48
N GLY A 35 0.06 8.00 0.62
CA GLY A 35 0.67 9.33 0.66
C GLY A 35 2.14 9.37 0.20
N GLN A 36 2.80 8.22 0.01
CA GLN A 36 4.18 8.16 -0.49
C GLN A 36 4.27 8.34 -2.01
N VAL A 37 3.15 8.12 -2.73
CA VAL A 37 3.10 8.24 -4.19
C VAL A 37 2.89 9.70 -4.60
N SER A 38 3.66 10.15 -5.60
CA SER A 38 3.43 11.46 -6.20
C SER A 38 2.21 11.43 -7.13
N GLY A 39 1.21 12.27 -6.86
CA GLY A 39 0.02 12.41 -7.70
C GLY A 39 -1.09 11.41 -7.38
N GLU A 40 -2.18 11.47 -8.14
CA GLU A 40 -3.32 10.56 -7.97
C GLU A 40 -3.05 9.26 -8.76
N PRO A 41 -3.24 8.06 -8.16
CA PRO A 41 -2.91 6.80 -8.82
C PRO A 41 -3.70 6.46 -10.09
N ASP A 42 -4.66 7.27 -10.53
CA ASP A 42 -5.46 7.09 -11.75
C ASP A 42 -6.13 5.71 -11.82
N GLY A 43 -6.77 5.31 -10.72
CA GLY A 43 -7.42 4.00 -10.58
C GLY A 43 -6.47 2.81 -10.40
N ARG A 44 -5.15 3.05 -10.25
CA ARG A 44 -4.15 2.02 -9.91
C ARG A 44 -4.08 1.76 -8.40
N PHE A 45 -3.51 0.62 -8.04
CA PHE A 45 -3.20 0.23 -6.67
C PHE A 45 -1.76 0.63 -6.34
N VAL A 46 -1.51 0.86 -5.05
CA VAL A 46 -0.17 1.06 -4.50
C VAL A 46 0.31 -0.29 -3.98
N LEU A 47 1.42 -0.76 -4.55
CA LEU A 47 2.14 -1.94 -4.07
C LEU A 47 3.19 -1.49 -3.06
N ALA A 48 3.19 -2.10 -1.89
CA ALA A 48 4.14 -1.80 -0.83
C ALA A 48 4.70 -3.06 -0.19
N VAL A 49 5.93 -2.93 0.34
CA VAL A 49 6.65 -3.95 1.12
C VAL A 49 6.96 -3.33 2.47
N ASP A 50 6.50 -3.96 3.55
CA ASP A 50 6.70 -3.50 4.93
C ASP A 50 6.35 -2.01 5.15
N GLY A 51 5.29 -1.55 4.46
CA GLY A 51 4.82 -0.16 4.53
C GLY A 51 5.50 0.81 3.56
N GLU A 52 6.54 0.39 2.84
CA GLU A 52 7.22 1.21 1.82
C GLU A 52 6.58 0.98 0.44
N ALA A 53 6.03 2.02 -0.16
CA ALA A 53 5.48 1.97 -1.51
C ALA A 53 6.60 1.78 -2.54
N ILE A 54 6.49 0.75 -3.37
CA ILE A 54 7.53 0.38 -4.36
C ILE A 54 7.06 0.46 -5.82
N ALA A 55 5.75 0.40 -6.06
CA ALA A 55 5.20 0.42 -7.41
C ALA A 55 3.73 0.86 -7.44
N LEU A 56 3.28 1.32 -8.60
CA LEU A 56 1.88 1.38 -8.98
C LEU A 56 1.53 0.17 -9.84
N THR A 57 0.43 -0.51 -9.49
CA THR A 57 -0.07 -1.68 -10.23
C THR A 57 -1.46 -1.43 -10.79
N GLY A 58 -1.70 -1.87 -12.01
CA GLY A 58 -3.02 -1.76 -12.62
C GLY A 58 -4.00 -2.82 -12.09
N PRO A 59 -5.32 -2.57 -12.19
CA PRO A 59 -6.33 -3.58 -11.86
C PRO A 59 -6.10 -4.89 -12.62
N HIS A 60 -6.36 -6.02 -11.95
CA HIS A 60 -6.16 -7.36 -12.51
C HIS A 60 -4.72 -7.65 -13.01
N GLY A 61 -3.72 -6.89 -12.52
CA GLY A 61 -2.32 -7.08 -12.91
C GLY A 61 -1.98 -6.56 -14.31
N GLN A 62 -2.79 -5.66 -14.88
CA GLN A 62 -2.60 -5.15 -16.25
C GLN A 62 -1.31 -4.34 -16.44
N SER A 63 -0.74 -3.78 -15.37
CA SER A 63 0.47 -2.95 -15.43
C SER A 63 1.25 -3.00 -14.12
N TYR A 64 2.54 -2.69 -14.23
CA TYR A 64 3.47 -2.54 -13.12
C TYR A 64 4.43 -1.39 -13.45
N GLU A 65 4.48 -0.37 -12.60
CA GLU A 65 5.34 0.81 -12.75
C GLU A 65 6.07 1.06 -11.42
N VAL A 66 7.40 1.05 -11.44
CA VAL A 66 8.22 1.29 -10.25
C VAL A 66 8.16 2.76 -9.81
N LEU A 67 8.19 3.00 -8.50
CA LEU A 67 8.21 4.35 -7.90
C LEU A 67 9.63 4.91 -7.76
#